data_AF-A0AAW9QMJ6-F1
#
_entry.id   AF-A0AAW9QMJ6-F1
#
_cell.length_a   1.000
_cell.length_b   1.000
_cell.length_c   1.000
_cell.angle_alpha   90.00
_cell.angle_beta   90.00
_cell.angle_gamma   90.00
#
_symmetry.space_group_name_H-M   'P 1'
#
loop_
_entity.id
_entity.type
_entity.pdbx_description
1 polymer ?
#
loop_
_entity_poly.entity_id
_entity_poly.type
_entity_poly.pdbx_seq_one_letter_code
_entity_poly.pdbx_strand_id
1 'polypeptide(L)'
;MLDRKWLLIGSCAVLTILAPGSVHAQAARLLVPNETHAETSTVSGISPLELQQFVQALKQMQTIDLESQKQMAAIIQKEGLKLERFVEIDRANSSGVAPEKPVSDGEQQRYNSIVTKIQKVWQDSQPKKERAITGQGLTVARFGEINNQVRSDRALQEKVKQMIGTPPVPAQPTGDR
;
A
#
# COMPACT_ATOMS: atom_id res chain seq x y z
N MET A 1 16.60 32.22 21.67
CA MET A 1 16.34 32.43 20.23
C MET A 1 14.83 32.31 20.03
N LEU A 2 14.22 33.49 19.91
CA LEU A 2 12.84 33.88 19.61
C LEU A 2 11.65 33.15 20.25
N ASP A 3 11.23 33.73 21.38
CA ASP A 3 9.89 33.75 21.95
C ASP A 3 8.85 34.33 20.98
N ARG A 4 7.66 33.71 20.91
CA ARG A 4 6.46 34.30 20.30
C ARG A 4 5.39 34.56 21.35
N LYS A 5 5.47 35.76 21.93
CA LYS A 5 4.37 36.45 22.63
C LYS A 5 3.63 37.32 21.61
N TRP A 6 2.37 36.99 21.30
CA TRP A 6 1.34 37.89 20.77
C TRP A 6 0.01 37.32 21.28
N LEU A 7 -0.37 37.62 22.52
CA LEU A 7 -1.28 38.70 22.93
C LEU A 7 -2.63 38.67 22.20
N LEU A 8 -3.64 38.25 22.97
CA LEU A 8 -5.09 38.43 22.78
C LEU A 8 -5.45 39.89 22.48
N ILE A 9 -6.52 40.13 21.70
CA ILE A 9 -7.53 41.20 21.88
C ILE A 9 -8.75 40.91 20.95
N GLY A 10 -9.96 40.99 21.53
CA GLY A 10 -11.26 41.21 20.86
C GLY A 10 -11.89 39.98 20.20
N SER A 11 -12.82 39.24 20.81
CA SER A 11 -14.16 39.64 21.27
C SER A 11 -14.90 40.55 20.27
N CYS A 12 -15.71 39.94 19.41
CA CYS A 12 -16.93 40.57 18.91
C CYS A 12 -18.02 39.50 18.86
N ALA A 13 -18.89 39.57 19.85
CA ALA A 13 -20.06 38.74 20.00
C ALA A 13 -21.20 39.26 19.10
N VAL A 14 -21.93 38.29 18.54
CA VAL A 14 -23.38 38.28 18.27
C VAL A 14 -23.91 39.16 17.13
N LEU A 15 -24.53 38.52 16.14
CA LEU A 15 -25.94 38.76 15.77
C LEU A 15 -26.43 37.75 14.72
N THR A 16 -27.28 36.83 15.19
CA THR A 16 -28.20 36.00 14.41
C THR A 16 -29.17 36.85 13.58
N ILE A 17 -29.36 36.54 12.30
CA ILE A 17 -30.56 36.92 11.55
C ILE A 17 -31.18 35.64 10.95
N LEU A 18 -32.42 35.41 11.40
CA LEU A 18 -33.41 34.46 10.94
C LEU A 18 -34.23 35.14 9.82
N ALA A 19 -34.41 34.51 8.66
CA ALA A 19 -35.45 34.86 7.70
C ALA A 19 -35.80 33.70 6.74
N PRO A 20 -37.04 33.67 6.19
CA PRO A 20 -37.85 32.47 5.99
C PRO A 20 -37.86 31.93 4.55
N GLY A 21 -38.54 30.78 4.39
CA GLY A 21 -38.55 29.94 3.20
C GLY A 21 -38.98 30.59 1.89
N SER A 22 -38.48 30.01 0.80
CA SER A 22 -39.04 30.13 -0.53
C SER A 22 -39.28 28.72 -1.05
N VAL A 23 -40.54 28.30 -0.98
CA VAL A 23 -41.05 27.11 -1.65
C VAL A 23 -41.16 27.47 -3.13
N HIS A 24 -40.30 26.91 -3.98
CA HIS A 24 -40.57 26.82 -5.41
C HIS A 24 -40.64 25.34 -5.77
N ALA A 25 -41.82 24.77 -5.52
CA ALA A 25 -42.23 23.53 -6.16
C ALA A 25 -42.53 23.83 -7.62
N GLN A 26 -41.72 23.31 -8.53
CA GLN A 26 -42.08 23.24 -9.95
C GLN A 26 -42.17 21.76 -10.33
N ALA A 27 -43.38 21.23 -10.21
CA ALA A 27 -43.76 19.96 -10.80
C ALA A 27 -44.25 20.22 -12.22
N ALA A 28 -43.60 19.61 -13.21
CA ALA A 28 -44.14 19.07 -14.46
C ALA A 28 -43.11 19.15 -15.59
N ARG A 29 -42.33 18.08 -15.75
CA ARG A 29 -41.94 17.59 -17.09
C ARG A 29 -41.97 16.06 -17.07
N LEU A 30 -43.12 15.51 -17.45
CA LEU A 30 -43.16 14.20 -18.10
C LEU A 30 -42.83 14.45 -19.58
N LEU A 31 -41.84 13.71 -20.10
CA LEU A 31 -41.88 12.93 -21.33
C LEU A 31 -40.45 12.43 -21.62
N VAL A 32 -40.31 11.13 -21.43
CA VAL A 32 -39.17 10.29 -21.85
C VAL A 32 -39.15 10.19 -23.37
N PRO A 33 -37.98 10.32 -24.00
CA PRO A 33 -37.60 9.34 -25.02
C PRO A 33 -36.42 8.49 -24.56
N ASN A 34 -36.62 7.19 -24.76
CA ASN A 34 -35.67 6.11 -24.60
C ASN A 34 -34.48 6.29 -25.55
N GLU A 35 -33.30 6.57 -25.00
CA GLU A 35 -32.01 6.22 -25.61
C GLU A 35 -31.46 5.04 -24.81
N THR A 36 -31.67 3.84 -25.35
CA THR A 36 -30.99 2.62 -24.90
C THR A 36 -29.56 2.65 -25.45
N HIS A 37 -28.73 3.57 -24.95
CA HIS A 37 -27.29 3.40 -25.02
C HIS A 37 -26.88 2.64 -23.77
N ALA A 38 -26.41 1.41 -23.98
CA ALA A 38 -25.66 0.65 -22.99
C ALA A 38 -24.38 1.42 -22.65
N GLU A 39 -24.52 2.41 -21.76
CA GLU A 39 -23.40 2.97 -21.04
C GLU A 39 -22.94 1.89 -20.07
N THR A 40 -21.97 1.10 -20.55
CA THR A 40 -21.07 0.33 -19.70
C THR A 40 -20.53 1.32 -18.68
N SER A 41 -21.16 1.40 -17.50
CA SER A 41 -20.85 2.40 -16.49
C SER A 41 -19.45 2.11 -15.98
N THR A 42 -18.44 2.76 -16.55
CA THR A 42 -17.10 2.84 -15.99
C THR A 42 -17.16 3.81 -14.82
N VAL A 43 -17.78 3.39 -13.71
CA VAL A 43 -17.86 4.18 -12.46
C VAL A 43 -16.46 4.50 -11.90
N SER A 44 -15.40 3.89 -12.44
CA SER A 44 -14.01 4.16 -12.06
C SER A 44 -13.05 4.42 -13.23
N GLY A 45 -13.50 4.48 -14.50
CA GLY A 45 -12.57 4.67 -15.64
C GLY A 45 -11.52 3.54 -15.84
N ILE A 46 -11.75 2.37 -15.25
CA ILE A 46 -10.94 1.15 -15.42
C ILE A 46 -11.78 0.14 -16.21
N SER A 47 -11.25 -0.33 -17.33
CA SER A 47 -11.90 -1.40 -18.09
C SER A 47 -11.78 -2.77 -17.40
N PRO A 48 -12.67 -3.73 -17.70
CA PRO A 48 -12.55 -5.10 -17.19
C PRO A 48 -11.20 -5.76 -17.52
N LEU A 49 -10.66 -5.50 -18.72
CA LEU A 49 -9.35 -6.00 -19.15
C LEU A 49 -8.22 -5.41 -18.31
N GLU A 50 -8.19 -4.08 -18.11
CA GLU A 50 -7.17 -3.42 -17.30
C GLU A 50 -7.19 -3.92 -15.84
N LEU A 51 -8.38 -4.15 -15.29
CA LEU A 51 -8.52 -4.70 -13.94
C LEU A 51 -7.97 -6.13 -13.85
N GLN A 52 -8.20 -6.95 -14.88
CA GLN A 52 -7.62 -8.29 -14.97
C GLN A 52 -6.09 -8.24 -15.09
N GLN A 53 -5.55 -7.40 -15.97
CA GLN A 53 -4.10 -7.21 -16.14
C GLN A 53 -3.45 -6.74 -14.83
N PHE A 54 -4.09 -5.80 -14.13
CA PHE A 54 -3.66 -5.29 -12.84
C PHE A 54 -3.59 -6.42 -11.79
N VAL A 55 -4.63 -7.25 -11.69
CA VAL A 55 -4.66 -8.39 -10.76
C VAL A 55 -3.55 -9.41 -11.09
N GLN A 56 -3.31 -9.70 -12.37
CA GLN A 56 -2.24 -10.63 -12.75
C GLN A 56 -0.85 -10.07 -12.42
N ALA A 57 -0.63 -8.78 -12.65
CA ALA A 57 0.61 -8.11 -12.26
C ALA A 57 0.80 -8.17 -10.73
N LEU A 58 -0.25 -7.93 -9.94
CA LEU A 58 -0.20 -8.06 -8.47
C LEU A 58 0.20 -9.47 -8.03
N LYS A 59 -0.38 -10.52 -8.63
CA LYS A 59 -0.03 -11.92 -8.30
C LYS A 59 1.44 -12.21 -8.58
N GLN A 60 1.96 -11.77 -9.73
CA GLN A 60 3.36 -11.94 -10.08
C GLN A 60 4.29 -11.16 -9.14
N MET A 61 3.92 -9.93 -8.79
CA MET A 61 4.67 -9.14 -7.80
C MET A 61 4.71 -9.82 -6.43
N GLN A 62 3.59 -10.41 -5.97
CA GLN A 62 3.53 -11.17 -4.72
C GLN A 62 4.47 -12.38 -4.75
N THR A 63 4.57 -13.10 -5.88
CA THR A 63 5.53 -14.19 -6.04
C THR A 63 6.98 -13.68 -5.94
N ILE A 64 7.31 -12.59 -6.63
CA ILE A 64 8.64 -11.96 -6.58
C ILE A 64 8.98 -11.54 -5.15
N ASP A 65 8.02 -10.98 -4.42
CA ASP A 65 8.20 -10.57 -3.03
C ASP A 65 8.45 -11.76 -2.11
N LEU A 66 7.69 -12.85 -2.26
CA LEU A 66 7.90 -14.07 -1.48
C LEU A 66 9.28 -14.70 -1.74
N GLU A 67 9.70 -14.74 -3.00
CA GLU A 67 11.04 -15.23 -3.37
C GLU A 67 12.14 -14.35 -2.78
N SER A 68 11.97 -13.03 -2.85
CA SER A 68 12.92 -12.07 -2.29
C SER A 68 13.04 -12.24 -0.77
N GLN A 69 11.92 -12.39 -0.06
CA GLN A 69 11.91 -12.65 1.38
C GLN A 69 12.63 -13.95 1.75
N LYS A 70 12.40 -15.04 0.99
CA LYS A 70 13.12 -16.32 1.18
C LYS A 70 14.64 -16.15 0.99
N GLN A 71 15.05 -15.39 -0.02
CA GLN A 71 16.47 -15.12 -0.27
C GLN A 71 17.10 -14.30 0.85
N MET A 72 16.41 -13.27 1.37
CA MET A 72 16.88 -12.47 2.50
C MET A 72 17.05 -13.30 3.77
N ALA A 73 16.07 -14.17 4.09
CA ALA A 73 16.17 -15.09 5.22
C ALA A 73 17.38 -16.04 5.08
N ALA A 74 17.61 -16.57 3.87
CA ALA A 74 18.76 -17.42 3.59
C ALA A 74 20.10 -16.68 3.71
N ILE A 75 20.16 -15.39 3.33
CA ILE A 75 21.36 -14.56 3.50
C ILE A 75 21.69 -14.41 4.99
N ILE A 76 20.70 -14.07 5.82
CA ILE A 76 20.88 -13.90 7.27
C ILE A 76 21.45 -15.19 7.88
N GLN A 77 20.85 -16.33 7.56
CA GLN A 77 21.29 -17.63 8.06
C GLN A 77 22.72 -17.99 7.60
N LYS A 78 23.06 -17.75 6.33
CA LYS A 78 24.39 -18.05 5.77
C LYS A 78 25.51 -17.22 6.40
N GLU A 79 25.22 -15.97 6.77
CA GLU A 79 26.17 -15.10 7.46
C GLU A 79 26.33 -15.46 8.95
N GLY A 80 25.58 -16.46 9.45
CA GLY A 80 25.72 -16.97 10.81
C GLY A 80 25.06 -16.09 11.87
N LEU A 81 24.10 -15.24 11.48
CA LEU A 81 23.29 -14.45 12.41
C LEU A 81 21.89 -15.05 12.48
N LYS A 82 21.32 -15.16 13.68
CA LYS A 82 19.91 -15.54 13.85
C LYS A 82 19.01 -14.38 13.37
N LEU A 83 17.84 -14.70 12.83
CA LEU A 83 16.89 -13.70 12.35
C LEU A 83 16.49 -12.72 13.46
N GLU A 84 16.22 -13.23 14.66
CA GLU A 84 15.82 -12.42 15.81
C GLU A 84 16.94 -11.43 16.19
N ARG A 85 18.19 -11.90 16.17
CA ARG A 85 19.36 -11.06 16.48
C ARG A 85 19.61 -10.02 15.38
N PHE A 86 19.40 -10.39 14.11
CA PHE A 86 19.44 -9.43 13.01
C PHE A 86 18.40 -8.32 13.20
N VAL A 87 17.14 -8.66 13.49
CA VAL A 87 16.05 -7.70 13.71
C VAL A 87 16.30 -6.82 14.94
N GLU A 88 16.87 -7.36 16.01
CA GLU A 88 17.25 -6.59 17.19
C GLU A 88 18.30 -5.52 16.85
N ILE A 89 19.37 -5.91 16.14
CA ILE A 89 20.44 -4.99 15.72
C ILE A 89 19.89 -3.96 14.71
N ASP A 90 19.04 -4.39 13.78
CA ASP A 90 18.39 -3.50 12.81
C ASP A 90 17.54 -2.42 13.49
N ARG A 91 16.72 -2.82 14.47
CA ARG A 91 15.90 -1.89 15.27
C ARG A 91 16.76 -0.92 16.07
N ALA A 92 17.88 -1.39 16.63
CA ALA A 92 18.81 -0.53 17.34
C ALA A 92 19.44 0.53 16.43
N ASN A 93 19.82 0.14 15.21
CA ASN A 93 20.44 1.03 14.23
C ASN A 93 19.44 1.99 13.57
N SER A 94 18.20 1.56 13.32
CA SER A 94 17.18 2.35 12.61
C SER A 94 16.38 3.27 13.52
N SER A 95 16.09 2.83 14.74
CA SER A 95 15.14 3.52 15.65
C SER A 95 15.79 3.97 16.95
N GLY A 96 17.09 3.70 17.16
CA GLY A 96 17.83 4.08 18.37
C GLY A 96 17.41 3.32 19.64
N VAL A 97 16.61 2.26 19.50
CA VAL A 97 16.20 1.41 20.63
C VAL A 97 17.38 0.55 21.05
N ALA A 98 17.87 0.73 22.28
CA ALA A 98 19.00 -0.05 22.77
C ALA A 98 18.73 -1.58 22.66
N PRO A 99 19.71 -2.37 22.20
CA PRO A 99 19.59 -3.82 22.17
C PRO A 99 19.60 -4.38 23.59
N GLU A 100 19.00 -5.54 23.79
CA GLU A 100 18.98 -6.23 25.09
C GLU A 100 20.40 -6.62 25.53
N LYS A 101 21.26 -6.90 24.55
CA LYS A 101 22.68 -7.21 24.76
C LYS A 101 23.56 -6.33 23.87
N PRO A 102 24.74 -5.89 24.36
CA PRO A 102 25.70 -5.16 23.55
C PRO A 102 25.97 -5.87 22.22
N VAL A 103 26.03 -5.11 21.14
CA VAL A 103 26.40 -5.64 19.81
C VAL A 103 27.92 -5.73 19.77
N SER A 104 28.44 -6.93 19.54
CA SER A 104 29.87 -7.14 19.35
C SER A 104 30.32 -6.68 17.96
N ASP A 105 31.61 -6.37 17.80
CA ASP A 105 32.18 -5.97 16.51
C ASP A 105 31.94 -7.02 15.42
N GLY A 106 32.04 -8.31 15.76
CA GLY A 106 31.77 -9.41 14.82
C GLY A 106 30.29 -9.50 14.42
N GLU A 107 29.36 -9.20 15.33
CA GLU A 107 27.94 -9.10 14.97
C GLU A 107 27.66 -7.89 14.09
N GLN A 108 28.28 -6.76 14.37
CA GLN A 108 28.15 -5.55 13.55
C GLN A 108 28.69 -5.77 12.12
N GLN A 109 29.83 -6.45 11.98
CA GLN A 109 30.39 -6.80 10.67
C GLN A 109 29.45 -7.71 9.86
N ARG A 110 28.92 -8.77 10.48
CA ARG A 110 27.94 -9.66 9.85
C ARG A 110 26.67 -8.91 9.47
N TYR A 111 26.15 -8.07 10.36
CA TYR A 111 24.98 -7.24 10.10
C TYR A 111 25.19 -6.34 8.86
N ASN A 112 26.31 -5.63 8.78
CA ASN A 112 26.62 -4.76 7.63
C ASN A 112 26.71 -5.55 6.31
N SER A 113 27.33 -6.74 6.35
CA SER A 113 27.37 -7.69 5.21
C SER A 113 25.96 -8.12 4.78
N ILE A 114 25.12 -8.52 5.73
CA ILE A 114 23.73 -8.91 5.49
C ILE A 114 22.95 -7.78 4.85
N VAL A 115 22.99 -6.56 5.43
CA VAL A 115 22.26 -5.39 4.90
C VAL A 115 22.64 -5.10 3.46
N THR A 116 23.94 -5.15 3.14
CA THR A 116 24.44 -4.93 1.78
C THR A 116 23.87 -5.97 0.80
N LYS A 117 23.83 -7.24 1.21
CA LYS A 117 23.29 -8.33 0.37
C LYS A 117 21.77 -8.25 0.24
N ILE A 118 21.05 -7.92 1.30
CA ILE A 118 19.60 -7.70 1.27
C ILE A 118 19.25 -6.53 0.36
N GLN A 119 20.00 -5.43 0.41
CA GLN A 119 19.83 -4.29 -0.49
C GLN A 119 19.97 -4.70 -1.96
N LYS A 120 20.93 -5.58 -2.27
CA LYS A 120 21.07 -6.14 -3.61
C LYS A 120 19.84 -6.95 -4.03
N VAL A 121 19.29 -7.79 -3.16
CA VAL A 121 18.04 -8.52 -3.46
C VAL A 121 16.90 -7.55 -3.77
N TRP A 122 16.76 -6.47 -2.99
CA TRP A 122 15.75 -5.44 -3.27
C TRP A 122 15.95 -4.78 -4.63
N GLN A 123 17.18 -4.39 -4.97
CA GLN A 123 17.53 -3.80 -6.27
C GLN A 123 17.23 -4.77 -7.42
N ASP A 124 17.62 -6.03 -7.29
CA ASP A 124 17.41 -7.06 -8.31
C ASP A 124 15.92 -7.43 -8.48
N SER A 125 15.08 -7.16 -7.48
CA SER A 125 13.64 -7.38 -7.53
C SER A 125 12.88 -6.30 -8.33
N GLN A 126 13.36 -5.04 -8.34
CA GLN A 126 12.66 -3.93 -9.00
C GLN A 126 12.40 -4.17 -10.49
N PRO A 127 13.40 -4.51 -11.32
CA PRO A 127 13.15 -4.76 -12.75
C PRO A 127 12.30 -6.01 -12.99
N LYS A 128 12.19 -6.93 -12.03
CA LYS A 128 11.25 -8.08 -12.13
C LYS A 128 9.81 -7.61 -11.93
N LYS A 129 9.58 -6.72 -10.96
CA LYS A 129 8.26 -6.14 -10.69
C LYS A 129 7.78 -5.26 -11.85
N GLU A 130 8.67 -4.44 -12.41
CA GLU A 130 8.34 -3.66 -13.61
C GLU A 130 7.95 -4.57 -14.77
N ARG A 131 8.72 -5.64 -15.03
CA ARG A 131 8.37 -6.64 -16.04
C ARG A 131 7.06 -7.37 -15.76
N ALA A 132 6.73 -7.62 -14.50
CA ALA A 132 5.44 -8.20 -14.12
C ALA A 132 4.27 -7.28 -14.48
N ILE A 133 4.48 -5.96 -14.47
CA ILE A 133 3.48 -4.98 -14.92
C ILE A 133 3.44 -4.93 -16.45
N THR A 134 4.58 -4.66 -17.09
CA THR A 134 4.64 -4.46 -18.54
C THR A 134 4.31 -5.73 -19.32
N GLY A 135 4.63 -6.90 -18.77
CA GLY A 135 4.29 -8.20 -19.34
C GLY A 135 2.79 -8.49 -19.37
N GLN A 136 1.98 -7.80 -18.57
CA GLN A 136 0.51 -7.86 -18.66
C GLN A 136 -0.07 -6.87 -19.67
N GLY A 137 0.74 -6.04 -20.30
CA GLY A 137 0.28 -5.00 -21.24
C GLY A 137 -0.10 -3.67 -20.58
N LEU A 138 0.23 -3.48 -19.30
CA LEU A 138 0.07 -2.20 -18.61
C LEU A 138 1.39 -1.41 -18.62
N THR A 139 1.31 -0.09 -18.70
CA THR A 139 2.45 0.76 -18.34
C THR A 139 2.56 0.86 -16.82
N VAL A 140 3.76 1.14 -16.29
CA VAL A 140 3.97 1.36 -14.85
C VAL A 140 3.11 2.52 -14.34
N ALA A 141 3.00 3.60 -15.13
CA ALA A 141 2.15 4.74 -14.81
C ALA A 141 0.67 4.34 -14.69
N ARG A 142 0.15 3.61 -15.68
CA ARG A 142 -1.25 3.16 -15.67
C ARG A 142 -1.54 2.20 -14.54
N PHE A 143 -0.61 1.29 -14.24
CA PHE A 143 -0.70 0.43 -13.06
C PHE A 143 -0.78 1.25 -11.77
N GLY A 144 0.03 2.32 -11.65
CA GLY A 144 -0.02 3.24 -10.51
C GLY A 144 -1.36 3.98 -10.38
N GLU A 145 -1.93 4.45 -11.49
CA GLU A 145 -3.26 5.07 -11.51
C GLU A 145 -4.34 4.10 -11.03
N ILE A 146 -4.36 2.88 -11.59
CA ILE A 146 -5.30 1.83 -11.19
C ILE A 146 -5.13 1.52 -9.71
N ASN A 147 -3.89 1.38 -9.22
CA ASN A 147 -3.61 1.14 -7.81
C ASN A 147 -4.18 2.25 -6.91
N ASN A 148 -4.02 3.53 -7.30
CA ASN A 148 -4.56 4.65 -6.54
C ASN A 148 -6.10 4.62 -6.50
N GLN A 149 -6.75 4.34 -7.63
CA GLN A 149 -8.20 4.24 -7.71
C GLN A 149 -8.73 3.07 -6.88
N VAL A 150 -8.09 1.90 -6.98
CA VAL A 150 -8.41 0.74 -6.12
C VAL A 150 -8.24 1.09 -4.65
N ARG A 151 -7.20 1.82 -4.25
CA ARG A 151 -7.02 2.23 -2.84
C ARG A 151 -8.10 3.21 -2.34
N SER A 152 -8.71 3.98 -3.23
CA SER A 152 -9.73 4.97 -2.87
C SER A 152 -11.17 4.45 -2.98
N ASP A 153 -11.41 3.36 -3.69
CA ASP A 153 -12.75 2.79 -3.93
C ASP A 153 -12.91 1.43 -3.26
N ARG A 154 -13.76 1.37 -2.22
CA ARG A 154 -14.02 0.15 -1.45
C ARG A 154 -14.61 -0.98 -2.30
N ALA A 155 -15.47 -0.68 -3.26
CA ALA A 155 -16.07 -1.71 -4.12
C ALA A 155 -15.00 -2.31 -5.03
N LEU A 156 -14.09 -1.50 -5.56
CA LEU A 156 -12.94 -1.98 -6.31
C LEU A 156 -11.97 -2.82 -5.45
N GLN A 157 -11.73 -2.44 -4.19
CA GLN A 157 -10.90 -3.26 -3.28
C GLN A 157 -11.46 -4.67 -3.11
N GLU A 158 -12.76 -4.78 -2.82
CA GLU A 158 -13.40 -6.09 -2.66
C GLU A 158 -13.37 -6.89 -3.96
N LYS A 159 -13.58 -6.23 -5.11
CA LYS A 159 -13.48 -6.88 -6.41
C LYS A 159 -12.06 -7.41 -6.69
N VAL A 160 -11.03 -6.60 -6.47
CA VAL A 160 -9.62 -7.03 -6.63
C VAL A 160 -9.31 -8.19 -5.68
N LYS A 161 -9.75 -8.13 -4.43
CA LYS A 161 -9.58 -9.22 -3.45
C LYS A 161 -10.23 -10.52 -3.93
N GLN A 162 -11.45 -10.46 -4.46
CA GLN A 162 -12.13 -11.63 -5.03
C GLN A 162 -11.38 -12.20 -6.24
N MET A 163 -10.86 -11.34 -7.12
CA MET A 163 -10.10 -11.76 -8.32
C MET A 163 -8.72 -12.33 -7.99
N ILE A 164 -8.08 -11.84 -6.92
CA ILE A 164 -6.84 -12.44 -6.41
C ILE A 164 -7.12 -13.83 -5.85
N GLY A 165 -8.28 -14.02 -5.22
CA GLY A 165 -8.63 -15.22 -4.44
C GLY A 165 -8.06 -15.13 -3.03
N THR A 166 -8.57 -15.97 -2.12
CA THR A 166 -8.00 -16.07 -0.76
C THR A 166 -6.55 -16.55 -0.87
N PRO A 167 -5.53 -15.81 -0.37
CA PRO A 167 -4.18 -16.34 -0.32
C PRO A 167 -4.18 -17.64 0.51
N PRO A 168 -3.33 -18.63 0.18
CA PRO A 168 -3.21 -19.83 1.01
C PRO A 168 -2.82 -19.38 2.43
N VAL A 169 -3.64 -19.74 3.41
CA VAL A 169 -3.32 -19.54 4.83
C VAL A 169 -1.99 -20.25 5.06
N PRO A 170 -0.90 -19.56 5.44
CA PRO A 170 0.31 -20.26 5.83
C PRO A 170 -0.08 -21.19 6.97
N ALA A 171 0.22 -22.48 6.83
CA ALA A 171 -0.03 -23.46 7.88
C ALA A 171 0.51 -22.89 9.19
N GLN A 172 -0.39 -22.50 10.08
CA GLN A 172 -0.02 -22.13 11.43
C GLN A 172 0.73 -23.34 11.97
N PRO A 173 1.92 -23.18 12.59
CA PRO A 173 2.52 -24.30 13.28
C PRO A 173 1.47 -24.79 14.26
N THR A 174 1.00 -26.03 14.05
CA THR A 174 0.15 -26.72 14.99
C THR A 174 0.96 -26.81 16.26
N GLY A 175 0.75 -25.83 17.15
CA GLY A 175 1.20 -25.90 18.51
C GLY A 175 0.38 -26.99 19.16
N ASP A 176 0.85 -28.23 19.04
CA ASP A 176 0.44 -29.29 19.95
C ASP A 176 0.79 -28.79 21.36
N ARG A 177 -0.25 -28.45 22.11
CA ARG A 177 -0.24 -28.29 23.55
C ARG A 177 -0.55 -29.64 24.18
#